data_AF-A0A830D3G2-F1
#
_entry.id   AF-A0A830D3G2-F1
#
_cell.length_a   1.000
_cell.length_b   1.000
_cell.length_c   1.000
_cell.angle_alpha   90.00
_cell.angle_beta   90.00
_cell.angle_gamma   90.00
#
_symmetry.space_group_name_H-M   'P 1'
#
loop_
_entity.id
_entity.type
_entity.pdbx_description
1 polymer ?
#
loop_
_entity_poly.entity_id
_entity_poly.type
_entity_poly.pdbx_seq_one_letter_code
_entity_poly.pdbx_strand_id
1 'polypeptide(L)'
;MARTKQIARKSTGGKAPRKHLATKAARKSAPATGGDFKMGLRFQSSVVAALQEAAEAYLVGLFEDTNLCAIHAKRVNIMPKDI
;
A
#
# COMPACT_ATOMS: atom_id res chain seq x y z
N MET A 1 50.44 41.04 37.81
CA MET A 1 50.39 39.56 37.98
C MET A 1 48.93 39.17 38.11
N ALA A 2 48.30 38.72 37.01
CA ALA A 2 47.97 37.32 36.73
C ALA A 2 46.89 36.72 37.65
N ARG A 3 45.64 36.60 37.13
CA ARG A 3 44.82 35.37 37.14
C ARG A 3 43.50 35.57 36.37
N THR A 4 43.52 35.34 35.06
CA THR A 4 42.30 35.20 34.25
C THR A 4 41.63 33.86 34.57
N LYS A 5 40.42 33.90 35.15
CA LYS A 5 39.60 32.69 35.29
C LYS A 5 38.91 32.38 33.96
N GLN A 6 39.40 31.34 33.31
CA GLN A 6 38.72 30.63 32.22
C GLN A 6 37.44 29.99 32.78
N ILE A 7 36.29 30.29 32.18
CA ILE A 7 35.04 29.55 32.42
C ILE A 7 34.43 29.18 31.07
N ALA A 8 33.98 27.93 30.98
CA ALA A 8 33.76 27.18 29.76
C ALA A 8 32.74 27.83 28.79
N ARG A 9 33.14 27.90 27.53
CA ARG A 9 32.28 28.14 26.37
C ARG A 9 31.41 26.90 26.15
N LYS A 10 30.08 27.05 26.12
CA LYS A 10 29.18 26.00 25.61
C LYS A 10 29.41 25.87 24.11
N SER A 11 29.87 24.70 23.66
CA SER A 11 29.91 24.34 22.25
C SER A 11 28.49 24.12 21.75
N THR A 12 28.09 24.85 20.70
CA THR A 12 26.92 24.53 19.90
C THR A 12 27.17 23.21 19.19
N GLY A 13 26.75 22.11 19.81
CA GLY A 13 26.97 20.74 19.33
C GLY A 13 25.73 19.87 19.47
N GLY A 14 24.54 20.43 19.21
CA GLY A 14 23.29 19.69 19.19
C GLY A 14 22.86 19.39 17.77
N LYS A 15 23.56 18.49 17.06
CA LYS A 15 23.05 17.97 15.79
C LYS A 15 21.80 17.17 16.13
N ALA A 16 20.64 17.63 15.64
CA ALA A 16 19.34 17.01 15.88
C ALA A 16 19.43 15.48 15.66
N PRO A 17 18.80 14.64 16.52
CA PRO A 17 18.73 13.22 16.26
C PRO A 17 17.87 13.03 15.00
N ARG A 18 18.53 12.89 13.84
CA ARG A 18 17.88 12.38 12.63
C ARG A 18 17.37 10.98 12.99
N LYS A 19 16.07 10.87 13.27
CA LYS A 19 15.41 9.56 13.23
C LYS A 19 15.55 9.06 11.81
N HIS A 20 16.48 8.14 11.59
CA HIS A 20 16.55 7.37 10.36
C HIS A 20 15.31 6.48 10.32
N LEU A 21 14.26 6.91 9.59
CA LEU A 21 13.26 5.97 9.10
C LEU A 21 13.98 5.07 8.10
N ALA A 22 14.37 3.88 8.55
CA ALA A 22 14.83 2.83 7.65
C ALA A 22 13.60 2.31 6.88
N THR A 23 13.26 2.96 5.76
CA THR A 23 12.35 2.36 4.78
C THR A 23 13.13 1.34 3.97
N LYS A 24 13.22 0.11 4.48
CA LYS A 24 13.53 -1.06 3.66
C LYS A 24 12.29 -1.92 3.54
N ALA A 25 11.31 -1.42 2.79
CA ALA A 25 10.43 -2.32 2.07
C ALA A 25 11.20 -2.72 0.82
N ALA A 26 11.81 -3.91 0.83
CA ALA A 26 12.06 -4.59 -0.42
C ALA A 26 10.67 -4.74 -1.05
N ARG A 27 10.37 -3.93 -2.07
CA ARG A 27 9.23 -4.22 -2.95
C ARG A 27 9.53 -5.60 -3.50
N LYS A 28 8.93 -6.63 -2.90
CA LYS A 28 8.73 -7.91 -3.55
C LYS A 28 7.82 -7.55 -4.71
N SER A 29 8.40 -7.21 -5.86
CA SER A 29 7.63 -7.18 -7.09
C SER A 29 7.00 -8.55 -7.16
N ALA A 30 5.68 -8.61 -7.04
CA ALA A 30 4.96 -9.78 -7.48
C ALA A 30 5.52 -10.10 -8.89
N PRO A 31 5.81 -11.36 -9.22
CA PRO A 31 6.04 -11.71 -10.61
C PRO A 31 4.87 -11.08 -11.38
N ALA A 32 5.16 -10.39 -12.48
CA ALA A 32 4.11 -9.89 -13.36
C ALA A 32 3.35 -11.13 -13.84
N THR A 33 2.27 -11.48 -13.15
CA THR A 33 1.33 -12.53 -13.50
C THR A 33 0.50 -12.05 -14.68
N GLY A 34 1.17 -11.64 -15.76
CA GLY A 34 0.62 -11.84 -17.09
C GLY A 34 0.84 -13.32 -17.36
N GLY A 35 -0.20 -14.12 -17.14
CA GLY A 35 -0.19 -15.53 -17.52
C GLY A 35 0.25 -15.68 -18.98
N ASP A 36 0.62 -16.91 -19.36
CA ASP A 36 1.02 -17.28 -20.72
C ASP A 36 -0.15 -17.09 -21.70
N PHE A 37 -0.48 -15.83 -22.01
CA PHE A 37 -1.52 -15.46 -22.94
C PHE A 37 -0.92 -15.50 -24.34
N LYS A 38 -1.58 -16.24 -25.23
CA LYS A 38 -1.20 -16.28 -26.64
C LYS A 38 -1.27 -14.87 -27.22
N MET A 39 -0.11 -14.34 -27.60
CA MET A 39 -0.03 -13.04 -28.27
C MET A 39 -0.70 -13.10 -29.65
N GLY A 40 -1.31 -12.00 -30.07
CA GLY A 40 -1.91 -11.86 -31.41
C GLY A 40 -3.37 -12.34 -31.55
N LEU A 41 -4.06 -12.62 -30.44
CA LEU A 41 -5.49 -12.91 -30.46
C LEU A 41 -6.32 -11.65 -30.77
N ARG A 42 -7.40 -11.82 -31.55
CA ARG A 42 -8.44 -10.80 -31.76
C ARG A 42 -9.72 -11.29 -31.10
N PHE A 43 -10.30 -10.48 -30.23
CA PHE A 43 -11.55 -10.79 -29.55
C PHE A 43 -12.73 -10.14 -30.27
N GLN A 44 -13.85 -10.84 -30.30
CA GLN A 44 -15.12 -10.25 -30.70
C GLN A 44 -15.59 -9.27 -29.61
N SER A 45 -16.27 -8.20 -29.99
CA SER A 45 -16.81 -7.21 -29.04
C SER A 45 -17.75 -7.83 -28.00
N SER A 46 -18.56 -8.83 -28.39
CA SER A 46 -19.44 -9.56 -27.48
C SER A 46 -18.69 -10.36 -26.41
N VAL A 47 -17.50 -10.88 -26.72
CA VAL A 47 -16.68 -11.61 -25.74
C VAL A 47 -16.15 -10.66 -24.69
N VAL A 48 -15.72 -9.47 -25.10
CA VAL A 48 -15.28 -8.43 -24.15
C VAL A 48 -16.44 -7.98 -23.26
N ALA A 49 -17.62 -7.78 -23.84
CA ALA A 49 -18.83 -7.43 -23.09
C ALA A 49 -19.21 -8.53 -22.08
N ALA A 50 -19.21 -9.80 -22.49
CA ALA A 50 -19.51 -10.92 -21.60
C ALA A 50 -18.52 -11.05 -20.44
N LEU A 51 -17.22 -10.84 -20.71
CA LEU A 51 -16.19 -10.84 -19.66
C LEU A 51 -16.39 -9.69 -18.67
N GLN A 52 -16.77 -8.52 -19.17
CA GLN A 52 -17.07 -7.37 -18.32
C GLN A 52 -18.30 -7.65 -17.44
N GLU A 53 -19.40 -8.13 -18.02
CA GLU A 53 -20.62 -8.45 -17.29
C GLU A 53 -20.37 -9.51 -16.20
N ALA A 54 -19.63 -10.57 -16.52
CA ALA A 54 -19.27 -11.60 -15.56
C ALA A 54 -18.37 -11.04 -14.43
N ALA A 55 -17.39 -10.19 -14.76
CA ALA A 55 -16.51 -9.57 -13.77
C ALA A 55 -17.28 -8.62 -12.85
N GLU A 56 -18.19 -7.81 -13.39
CA GLU A 56 -19.03 -6.90 -12.60
C GLU A 56 -19.97 -7.68 -11.68
N ALA A 57 -20.64 -8.73 -12.18
CA ALA A 57 -21.48 -9.59 -11.35
C ALA A 57 -20.70 -10.24 -10.19
N TYR A 58 -19.50 -10.75 -10.48
CA TYR A 58 -18.61 -11.30 -9.45
C TYR A 58 -18.21 -10.26 -8.41
N LEU A 59 -17.76 -9.08 -8.84
CA LEU A 59 -17.31 -8.03 -7.94
C LEU A 59 -18.46 -7.48 -7.08
N VAL A 60 -19.66 -7.33 -7.64
CA VAL A 60 -20.85 -6.93 -6.88
C VAL A 60 -21.13 -7.94 -5.77
N GLY A 61 -21.23 -9.23 -6.08
CA GLY A 61 -21.45 -10.27 -5.07
C GLY A 61 -20.34 -10.33 -4.02
N LEU A 62 -19.07 -10.22 -4.44
CA LEU A 62 -17.93 -10.17 -3.53
C LEU A 62 -18.03 -8.98 -2.56
N PHE A 63 -18.44 -7.80 -3.05
CA PHE A 63 -18.58 -6.61 -2.22
C PHE A 63 -19.81 -6.66 -1.30
N GLU A 64 -20.87 -7.36 -1.69
CA GLU A 64 -22.00 -7.66 -0.79
C GLU A 64 -21.51 -8.47 0.42
N ASP A 65 -20.75 -9.55 0.19
CA ASP A 65 -20.17 -10.37 1.26
C ASP A 65 -19.14 -9.59 2.09
N THR A 66 -18.29 -8.80 1.44
CA THR A 66 -17.31 -7.92 2.09
C THR A 66 -17.99 -6.94 3.04
N ASN A 67 -19.14 -6.39 2.63
CA ASN A 67 -19.92 -5.48 3.45
C ASN A 67 -20.50 -6.19 4.69
N LEU A 68 -20.97 -7.44 4.55
CA LEU A 68 -21.41 -8.26 5.69
C LEU A 68 -20.26 -8.50 6.69
N CYS A 69 -19.04 -8.76 6.21
CA CYS A 69 -17.83 -8.88 7.04
C CYS A 69 -17.51 -7.58 7.80
N ALA A 70 -17.64 -6.42 7.14
CA ALA A 70 -17.44 -5.11 7.78
C ALA A 70 -18.46 -4.85 8.89
N ILE A 71 -19.75 -5.14 8.63
CA ILE A 71 -20.84 -5.00 9.59
C ILE A 71 -20.64 -5.96 10.78
N HIS A 72 -20.22 -7.21 10.54
CA HIS A 72 -19.88 -8.17 11.60
C HIS A 72 -18.81 -7.60 12.56
N ALA A 73 -17.86 -6.84 12.02
CA ALA A 73 -16.84 -6.13 12.78
C ALA A 73 -17.26 -4.73 13.29
N LYS A 74 -18.56 -4.40 13.26
CA LYS A 74 -19.13 -3.10 13.71
C LYS A 74 -18.55 -1.89 12.99
N ARG A 75 -18.24 -2.01 11.70
CA ARG A 75 -17.76 -0.93 10.83
C ARG A 75 -18.70 -0.74 9.65
N VAL A 76 -18.72 0.47 9.10
CA VAL A 76 -19.42 0.81 7.84
C VAL A 76 -18.46 0.97 6.65
N ASN A 77 -17.16 1.15 6.93
CA ASN A 77 -16.13 1.24 5.91
C ASN A 77 -15.49 -0.13 5.69
N ILE A 78 -15.56 -0.63 4.45
CA ILE A 78 -14.88 -1.85 4.02
C ILE A 78 -13.37 -1.65 4.00
N MET A 79 -12.64 -2.70 4.35
CA MET A 79 -11.17 -2.74 4.42
C MET A 79 -10.66 -3.96 3.64
N PRO A 80 -9.39 -3.96 3.20
CA PRO A 80 -8.82 -5.10 2.47
C PRO A 80 -8.84 -6.45 3.20
N LYS A 81 -9.05 -6.46 4.52
CA LYS A 81 -9.20 -7.68 5.34
C LYS A 81 -10.62 -8.26 5.34
N ASP A 82 -11.58 -7.50 4.80
CA ASP A 82 -12.98 -7.91 4.70
C ASP A 82 -13.25 -8.66 3.39
N ILE A 83 -12.30 -8.58 2.43
CA ILE A 83 -12.23 -9.34 1.17
C ILE A 83 -11.39 -10.59 1.41
#